data_AF-A0A529XGP3-F1
#
_entry.id   AF-A0A529XGP3-F1
#
_cell.length_a   1.000
_cell.length_b   1.000
_cell.length_c   1.000
_cell.angle_alpha   90.00
_cell.angle_beta   90.00
_cell.angle_gamma   90.00
#
_symmetry.space_group_name_H-M   'P 1'
#
loop_
_entity.id
_entity.type
_entity.pdbx_description
1 polymer ?
#
loop_
_entity_poly.entity_id
_entity_poly.type
_entity_poly.pdbx_seq_one_letter_code
_entity_poly.pdbx_strand_id
1 'polypeptide(L)'
;FIFTRPDGVENRRIVSNGESAGGHAVDLPLEANAMRGTWTVSIYTDPKQSPVASQMFLVEDFVPDRIEFGLTADKKEIAQGETANATVDGRFLYGAPAAGLALEGEMTLSTTSSWDSFKDFTFGLADEQSSEPTVTPLANLPVVGDDGKATFPITVDQLPSTTKLVNAKVTVR
;
A
#
# COMPACT_ATOMS: atom_id res chain seq x y z
N PHE A 1 -6.82 26.94 -16.21
CA PHE A 1 -6.01 25.98 -15.44
C PHE A 1 -4.82 26.71 -14.86
N ILE A 2 -4.65 26.68 -13.55
CA ILE A 2 -3.49 27.23 -12.84
C ILE A 2 -2.82 26.06 -12.12
N PHE A 3 -1.54 25.84 -12.42
CA PHE A 3 -0.72 24.79 -11.83
C PHE A 3 0.19 25.40 -10.77
N THR A 4 0.13 24.85 -9.57
CA THR A 4 0.89 25.32 -8.41
C THR A 4 1.81 24.19 -7.94
N ARG A 5 3.08 24.55 -7.72
CA ARG A 5 4.12 23.66 -7.24
C ARG A 5 3.95 23.32 -5.75
N PRO A 6 4.70 22.34 -5.22
CA PRO A 6 4.69 22.01 -3.81
C PRO A 6 5.08 23.16 -2.86
N ASP A 7 5.86 24.13 -3.35
CA ASP A 7 6.23 25.34 -2.60
C ASP A 7 5.14 26.43 -2.59
N GLY A 8 3.98 26.16 -3.20
CA GLY A 8 2.86 27.09 -3.29
C GLY A 8 3.00 28.13 -4.41
N VAL A 9 4.09 28.10 -5.20
CA VAL A 9 4.30 29.05 -6.29
C VAL A 9 3.59 28.58 -7.56
N GLU A 10 2.91 29.51 -8.24
CA GLU A 10 2.32 29.26 -9.56
C GLU A 10 3.44 28.90 -10.56
N ASN A 11 3.37 27.69 -11.13
CA ASN A 11 4.26 27.26 -12.20
C ASN A 11 3.77 27.77 -13.56
N ARG A 12 2.48 27.58 -13.85
CA ARG A 12 1.94 27.88 -15.18
C ARG A 12 0.44 28.14 -15.13
N ARG A 13 0.00 29.02 -16.03
CA ARG A 13 -1.41 29.29 -16.32
C ARG A 13 -1.71 29.01 -17.77
N ILE A 14 -2.76 28.23 -18.01
CA ILE A 14 -3.21 27.83 -19.35
C ILE A 14 -4.70 28.12 -19.46
N VAL A 15 -5.07 28.83 -20.52
CA VAL A 15 -6.45 29.09 -20.91
C VAL A 15 -6.83 28.07 -21.97
N SER A 16 -7.83 27.23 -21.67
CA SER A 16 -8.39 26.30 -22.67
C SER A 16 -9.45 27.05 -23.47
N ASN A 17 -9.34 27.00 -24.80
CA ASN A 17 -10.23 27.67 -25.75
C ASN A 17 -11.46 26.83 -26.14
N GLY A 18 -11.66 25.66 -25.52
CA GLY A 18 -12.89 24.87 -25.67
C GLY A 18 -13.06 24.21 -27.04
N GLU A 19 -11.96 23.84 -27.71
CA GLU A 19 -11.97 23.23 -29.05
C GLU A 19 -12.72 21.88 -29.15
N SER A 20 -12.96 21.19 -28.03
CA SER A 20 -13.74 19.94 -28.00
C SER A 20 -15.11 20.17 -27.38
N ALA A 21 -16.16 19.58 -27.96
CA ALA A 21 -17.59 19.64 -27.61
C ALA A 21 -17.95 19.78 -26.10
N GLY A 22 -17.65 20.91 -25.48
CA GLY A 22 -17.75 21.16 -24.04
C GLY A 22 -16.63 20.54 -23.17
N GLY A 23 -15.68 19.81 -23.76
CA GLY A 23 -14.52 19.25 -23.07
C GLY A 23 -13.36 20.24 -23.01
N HIS A 24 -12.60 20.22 -21.91
CA HIS A 24 -11.38 21.01 -21.75
C HIS A 24 -10.22 20.10 -21.36
N ALA A 25 -9.15 20.15 -22.16
CA ALA A 25 -7.87 19.51 -21.88
C ALA A 25 -6.74 20.52 -22.05
N VAL A 26 -5.68 20.37 -21.26
CA VAL A 26 -4.45 21.16 -21.36
C VAL A 26 -3.25 20.25 -21.09
N ASP A 27 -2.18 20.46 -21.84
CA ASP A 27 -0.90 19.78 -21.59
C ASP A 27 -0.07 20.60 -20.60
N LEU A 28 0.44 19.94 -19.55
CA LEU A 28 1.46 20.49 -18.66
C LEU A 28 2.79 19.78 -18.96
N PRO A 29 3.64 20.32 -19.87
CA PRO A 29 4.99 19.79 -20.02
C PRO A 29 5.79 20.11 -18.75
N LEU A 30 6.24 19.07 -18.06
CA LEU A 30 7.13 19.19 -16.90
C LEU A 30 8.59 19.23 -17.37
N GLU A 31 9.34 20.19 -16.85
CA GLU A 31 10.79 20.27 -17.06
C GLU A 31 11.50 19.09 -16.38
N ALA A 32 12.65 18.67 -16.90
CA ALA A 32 13.43 17.57 -16.33
C ALA A 32 13.87 17.80 -14.88
N ASN A 33 13.90 19.06 -14.43
CA ASN A 33 14.21 19.47 -13.06
C ASN A 33 12.97 19.99 -12.29
N ALA A 34 11.76 19.60 -12.70
CA ALA A 34 10.55 19.94 -11.98
C ALA A 34 10.62 19.50 -10.50
N MET A 35 10.04 20.32 -9.61
CA MET A 35 10.04 20.03 -8.18
C MET A 35 9.25 18.75 -7.90
N ARG A 36 9.84 17.84 -7.11
CA ARG A 36 9.13 16.65 -6.63
C ARG A 36 8.15 17.00 -5.52
N GLY A 37 7.10 16.21 -5.40
CA GLY A 37 6.06 16.34 -4.38
C GLY A 37 4.68 16.63 -4.96
N THR A 38 3.77 17.07 -4.10
CA THR A 38 2.37 17.29 -4.47
C THR A 38 2.17 18.62 -5.20
N TRP A 39 1.75 18.54 -6.45
CA TRP A 39 1.31 19.68 -7.25
C TRP A 39 -0.21 19.81 -7.18
N THR A 40 -0.70 21.03 -7.40
CA THR A 40 -2.14 21.31 -7.47
C THR A 40 -2.48 21.90 -8.83
N VAL A 41 -3.55 21.43 -9.46
CA VAL A 41 -4.21 22.12 -10.58
C VAL A 41 -5.54 22.69 -10.12
N SER A 42 -5.72 24.00 -10.30
CA SER A 42 -6.97 24.70 -10.02
C SER A 42 -7.60 25.19 -11.32
N ILE A 43 -8.88 24.91 -11.51
CA ILE A 43 -9.65 25.21 -12.70
C ILE A 43 -10.57 26.39 -12.38
N TYR A 44 -10.55 27.43 -13.22
CA TYR A 44 -11.31 28.67 -13.03
C TYR A 44 -12.10 28.96 -14.31
N THR A 45 -13.32 29.44 -14.13
CA THR A 45 -14.12 30.12 -15.18
C THR A 45 -13.93 31.63 -15.10
N ASP A 46 -13.79 32.18 -13.90
CA ASP A 46 -13.35 33.55 -13.61
C ASP A 46 -12.13 33.51 -12.66
N PRO A 47 -10.93 33.98 -13.09
CA PRO A 47 -9.72 34.00 -12.25
C PRO A 47 -9.83 34.85 -10.98
N LYS A 48 -10.85 35.71 -10.84
CA LYS A 48 -11.10 36.54 -9.65
C LYS A 48 -12.02 35.86 -8.64
N GLN A 49 -12.61 34.71 -8.99
CA GLN A 49 -13.46 33.91 -8.11
C GLN A 49 -12.73 32.66 -7.64
N SER A 50 -13.35 31.93 -6.70
CA SER A 50 -12.87 30.61 -6.29
C SER A 50 -12.81 29.65 -7.48
N PRO A 51 -11.86 28.69 -7.49
CA PRO A 51 -11.81 27.69 -8.54
C PRO A 51 -13.08 26.84 -8.54
N VAL A 52 -13.55 26.48 -9.74
CA VAL A 52 -14.69 25.57 -9.91
C VAL A 52 -14.32 24.12 -9.58
N ALA A 53 -13.02 23.79 -9.65
CA ALA A 53 -12.47 22.51 -9.22
C ALA A 53 -10.98 22.65 -8.92
N SER A 54 -10.47 21.81 -8.01
CA SER A 54 -9.05 21.69 -7.73
C SER A 54 -8.70 20.22 -7.56
N GLN A 55 -7.54 19.80 -8.06
CA GLN A 55 -7.03 18.43 -7.95
C GLN A 55 -5.55 18.44 -7.63
N MET A 56 -5.14 17.47 -6.81
CA MET A 56 -3.73 17.25 -6.48
C MET A 56 -3.18 16.08 -7.30
N PHE A 57 -1.93 16.19 -7.71
CA PHE A 57 -1.20 15.11 -8.36
C PHE A 57 0.26 15.11 -7.91
N LEU A 58 0.87 13.94 -7.94
CA LEU A 58 2.24 13.74 -7.47
C LEU A 58 3.21 13.81 -8.65
N VAL A 59 4.29 14.58 -8.49
CA VAL A 59 5.43 14.58 -9.41
C VAL A 59 6.61 13.96 -8.67
N GLU A 60 7.05 12.79 -9.09
CA GLU A 60 8.17 12.08 -8.48
C GLU A 60 8.98 11.34 -9.55
N ASP A 61 10.22 11.00 -9.19
CA ASP A 61 10.99 10.04 -9.95
C ASP A 61 10.46 8.66 -9.60
N PHE A 62 9.83 8.00 -10.56
CA PHE A 62 9.25 6.68 -10.37
C PHE A 62 9.98 5.67 -11.24
N VAL A 63 10.42 4.57 -10.62
CA VAL A 63 10.84 3.36 -11.34
C VAL A 63 9.61 2.46 -11.39
N PRO A 64 8.99 2.23 -12.56
CA PRO A 64 7.82 1.39 -12.65
C PRO A 64 8.08 0.01 -12.06
N ASP A 65 7.13 -0.44 -11.24
CA ASP A 65 7.11 -1.81 -10.75
C ASP A 65 7.21 -2.74 -11.94
N ARG A 66 8.07 -3.74 -11.82
CA ARG A 66 8.28 -4.74 -12.88
C ARG A 66 7.60 -6.05 -12.58
N ILE A 67 7.10 -6.21 -11.36
CA ILE A 67 6.61 -7.46 -10.77
C ILE A 67 5.31 -7.17 -10.04
N GLU A 68 4.38 -8.10 -10.11
CA GLU A 68 3.21 -8.19 -9.24
C GLU A 68 3.21 -9.55 -8.56
N PHE A 69 2.69 -9.64 -7.33
CA PHE A 69 2.50 -10.93 -6.68
C PHE A 69 1.26 -10.95 -5.77
N GLY A 70 0.69 -12.15 -5.62
CA GLY A 70 -0.31 -12.44 -4.60
C GLY A 70 0.32 -13.13 -3.40
N LEU A 71 -0.18 -12.84 -2.20
CA LEU A 71 0.16 -13.55 -0.97
C LEU A 71 -1.09 -14.24 -0.42
N THR A 72 -1.02 -15.55 -0.25
CA THR A 72 -2.12 -16.36 0.30
C THR A 72 -1.61 -17.22 1.45
N ALA A 73 -2.51 -17.65 2.33
CA ALA A 73 -2.21 -18.58 3.40
C ALA A 73 -3.20 -19.75 3.36
N ASP A 74 -2.72 -20.96 3.67
CA ASP A 74 -3.57 -22.16 3.79
C ASP A 74 -4.55 -22.08 4.96
N LYS A 75 -4.19 -21.32 6.00
CA LYS A 75 -5.00 -21.07 7.21
C LYS A 75 -5.04 -19.58 7.51
N LYS A 76 -6.22 -19.09 7.92
CA LYS A 76 -6.43 -17.70 8.35
C LYS A 76 -6.41 -17.52 9.86
N GLU A 77 -6.56 -18.62 10.59
CA GLU A 77 -6.49 -18.71 12.04
C GLU A 77 -5.67 -19.95 12.40
N ILE A 78 -4.79 -19.83 13.39
CA ILE A 78 -3.93 -20.91 13.88
C ILE A 78 -3.90 -20.90 15.40
N ALA A 79 -3.81 -22.08 16.00
CA ALA A 79 -3.56 -22.20 17.44
C ALA A 79 -2.11 -21.84 17.79
N GLN A 80 -1.83 -21.61 19.07
CA GLN A 80 -0.45 -21.43 19.53
C GLN A 80 0.38 -22.69 19.22
N GLY A 81 1.55 -22.49 18.60
CA GLY A 81 2.43 -23.58 18.18
C GLY A 81 2.01 -24.28 16.88
N GLU A 82 0.88 -23.88 16.28
CA GLU A 82 0.49 -24.35 14.96
C GLU A 82 1.19 -23.51 13.87
N THR A 83 1.43 -24.15 12.73
CA THR A 83 2.02 -23.51 11.54
C THR A 83 0.94 -23.27 10.48
N ALA A 84 0.97 -22.08 9.88
CA ALA A 84 0.34 -21.79 8.60
C ALA A 84 1.41 -21.73 7.50
N ASN A 85 1.06 -22.08 6.28
CA ASN A 85 1.94 -21.91 5.12
C ASN A 85 1.46 -20.74 4.29
N ALA A 86 2.34 -19.74 4.13
CA ALA A 86 2.12 -18.63 3.23
C ALA A 86 2.73 -18.94 1.86
N THR A 87 2.02 -18.60 0.78
CA THR A 87 2.46 -18.78 -0.59
C THR A 87 2.43 -17.46 -1.33
N VAL A 88 3.58 -17.10 -1.89
CA VAL A 88 3.74 -16.03 -2.87
C VAL A 88 3.54 -16.62 -4.26
N ASP A 89 2.74 -15.96 -5.10
CA ASP A 89 2.58 -16.22 -6.53
C ASP A 89 2.94 -14.93 -7.27
N GLY A 90 4.17 -14.88 -7.77
CA GLY A 90 4.78 -13.69 -8.37
C GLY A 90 5.03 -13.84 -9.85
N ARG A 91 4.81 -12.76 -10.60
CA ARG A 91 5.11 -12.65 -12.02
C ARG A 91 5.60 -11.26 -12.36
N PHE A 92 6.42 -11.16 -13.39
CA PHE A 92 6.68 -9.88 -14.01
C PHE A 92 5.42 -9.34 -14.70
N LEU A 93 5.26 -8.02 -14.78
CA LEU A 93 4.11 -7.39 -15.43
C LEU A 93 4.00 -7.70 -16.93
N TYR A 94 5.08 -8.19 -17.56
CA TYR A 94 5.08 -8.69 -18.94
C TYR A 94 4.73 -10.19 -19.03
N GLY A 95 4.39 -10.84 -17.92
CA GLY A 95 3.80 -12.17 -17.84
C GLY A 95 4.75 -13.33 -17.51
N ALA A 96 6.06 -13.12 -17.44
CA ALA A 96 6.98 -14.19 -17.07
C ALA A 96 6.92 -14.49 -15.55
N PRO A 97 7.11 -15.76 -15.11
CA PRO A 97 7.22 -16.08 -13.69
C PRO A 97 8.35 -15.30 -13.01
N ALA A 98 8.16 -14.91 -11.76
CA ALA A 98 9.16 -14.18 -10.96
C ALA A 98 10.28 -15.09 -10.40
N ALA A 99 10.69 -16.10 -11.19
CA ALA A 99 11.65 -17.11 -10.79
C ALA A 99 13.00 -16.53 -10.41
N GLY A 100 13.63 -17.09 -9.37
CA GLY A 100 14.96 -16.72 -8.92
C GLY A 100 15.01 -15.45 -8.05
N LEU A 101 13.88 -14.78 -7.80
CA LEU A 101 13.84 -13.60 -6.95
C LEU A 101 13.88 -13.98 -5.46
N ALA A 102 14.62 -13.19 -4.69
CA ALA A 102 14.62 -13.29 -3.24
C ALA A 102 13.34 -12.65 -2.66
N LEU A 103 12.88 -13.18 -1.53
CA LEU A 103 11.77 -12.62 -0.77
C LEU A 103 12.31 -12.01 0.52
N GLU A 104 11.76 -10.86 0.89
CA GLU A 104 11.87 -10.32 2.24
C GLU A 104 10.49 -10.25 2.87
N GLY A 105 10.40 -10.47 4.18
CA GLY A 105 9.11 -10.38 4.85
C GLY A 105 9.23 -10.15 6.34
N GLU A 106 8.12 -9.74 6.93
CA GLU A 106 7.96 -9.51 8.35
C GLU A 106 6.56 -9.90 8.81
N MET A 107 6.45 -10.26 10.07
CA MET A 107 5.20 -10.51 10.77
C MET A 107 5.02 -9.49 11.89
N THR A 108 3.89 -8.80 11.88
CA THR A 108 3.49 -7.88 12.94
C THR A 108 2.38 -8.51 13.77
N LEU A 109 2.66 -8.75 15.04
CA LEU A 109 1.67 -9.19 16.02
C LEU A 109 1.06 -7.97 16.71
N SER A 110 -0.27 -7.92 16.76
CA SER A 110 -1.03 -6.85 17.41
C SER A 110 -2.22 -7.42 18.15
N THR A 111 -2.75 -6.68 19.13
CA THR A 111 -3.97 -7.09 19.85
C THR A 111 -5.21 -6.54 19.15
N THR A 112 -6.29 -7.31 19.16
CA THR A 112 -7.61 -6.87 18.71
C THR A 112 -8.68 -7.32 19.70
N SER A 113 -9.72 -6.51 19.86
CA SER A 113 -10.87 -6.83 20.70
C SER A 113 -12.08 -7.29 19.89
N SER A 114 -12.00 -7.30 18.55
CA SER A 114 -13.06 -7.72 17.65
C SER A 114 -12.70 -9.01 16.91
N TRP A 115 -13.73 -9.78 16.58
CA TRP A 115 -13.61 -10.98 15.76
C TRP A 115 -14.79 -11.07 14.80
N ASP A 116 -14.53 -11.22 13.50
CA ASP A 116 -15.57 -11.22 12.47
C ASP A 116 -16.62 -12.33 12.64
N SER A 117 -16.22 -13.46 13.24
CA SER A 117 -17.12 -14.57 13.59
C SER A 117 -18.12 -14.20 14.70
N PHE A 118 -17.84 -13.15 15.49
CA PHE A 118 -18.63 -12.71 16.64
C PHE A 118 -18.74 -11.18 16.69
N LYS A 119 -19.39 -10.58 15.69
CA LYS A 119 -19.44 -9.11 15.49
C LYS A 119 -20.02 -8.31 16.66
N ASP A 120 -20.90 -8.91 17.46
CA ASP A 120 -21.56 -8.26 18.60
C ASP A 120 -20.80 -8.46 19.92
N PHE A 121 -19.61 -9.09 19.89
CA PHE A 121 -18.80 -9.38 21.06
C PHE A 121 -17.51 -8.56 21.07
N THR A 122 -17.04 -8.28 22.29
CA THR A 122 -15.72 -7.69 22.53
C THR A 122 -14.90 -8.66 23.39
N PHE A 123 -13.65 -8.86 23.01
CA PHE A 123 -12.75 -9.82 23.65
C PHE A 123 -11.62 -9.11 24.41
N GLY A 124 -11.32 -9.63 25.60
CA GLY A 124 -10.35 -9.08 26.54
C GLY A 124 -10.97 -8.24 27.66
N LEU A 125 -10.20 -8.01 28.71
CA LEU A 125 -10.59 -7.21 29.86
C LEU A 125 -10.73 -5.73 29.45
N ALA A 126 -11.77 -5.08 29.99
CA ALA A 126 -12.12 -3.71 29.63
C ALA A 126 -11.06 -2.68 30.05
N ASP A 127 -10.33 -2.96 31.12
CA ASP A 127 -9.24 -2.15 31.66
C ASP A 127 -7.85 -2.56 31.15
N GLU A 128 -7.76 -3.62 30.33
CA GLU A 128 -6.50 -4.04 29.75
C GLU A 128 -6.02 -3.08 28.66
N GLN A 129 -4.82 -2.54 28.89
CA GLN A 129 -4.15 -1.68 27.94
C GLN A 129 -3.45 -2.51 26.87
N SER A 130 -3.68 -2.17 25.59
CA SER A 130 -3.04 -2.87 24.48
C SER A 130 -1.53 -2.67 24.51
N SER A 131 -0.78 -3.76 24.34
CA SER A 131 0.66 -3.69 24.13
C SER A 131 0.97 -3.14 22.74
N GLU A 132 2.16 -2.54 22.61
CA GLU A 132 2.70 -2.13 21.32
C GLU A 132 2.82 -3.34 20.37
N PRO A 133 2.54 -3.16 19.07
CA PRO A 133 2.74 -4.22 18.09
C PRO A 133 4.18 -4.70 18.07
N THR A 134 4.38 -6.01 18.00
CA THR A 134 5.72 -6.61 17.88
C THR A 134 5.97 -7.00 16.43
N VAL A 135 7.06 -6.50 15.85
CA VAL A 135 7.47 -6.82 14.47
C VAL A 135 8.62 -7.81 14.51
N THR A 136 8.48 -8.92 13.80
CA THR A 136 9.49 -9.98 13.69
C THR A 136 9.81 -10.22 12.22
N PRO A 137 11.07 -10.06 11.77
CA PRO A 137 11.47 -10.42 10.41
C PRO A 137 11.28 -11.91 10.15
N LEU A 138 10.80 -12.26 8.95
CA LEU A 138 10.75 -13.63 8.48
C LEU A 138 12.13 -14.02 7.93
N ALA A 139 12.84 -14.84 8.68
CA ALA A 139 14.16 -15.32 8.30
C ALA A 139 14.09 -16.54 7.37
N ASN A 140 15.12 -16.73 6.54
CA ASN A 140 15.31 -17.90 5.69
C ASN A 140 14.15 -18.16 4.70
N LEU A 141 13.58 -17.09 4.15
CA LEU A 141 12.59 -17.22 3.08
C LEU A 141 13.22 -17.89 1.84
N PRO A 142 12.48 -18.79 1.17
CA PRO A 142 12.96 -19.41 -0.04
C PRO A 142 13.05 -18.40 -1.18
N VAL A 143 13.93 -18.68 -2.14
CA VAL A 143 13.92 -18.02 -3.45
C VAL A 143 12.70 -18.50 -4.22
N VAL A 144 12.09 -17.61 -5.01
CA VAL A 144 10.95 -17.94 -5.87
C VAL A 144 11.36 -19.01 -6.89
N GLY A 145 10.58 -20.08 -6.99
CA GLY A 145 10.82 -21.20 -7.91
C GLY A 145 10.55 -20.86 -9.37
N ASP A 146 10.88 -21.80 -10.27
CA ASP A 146 10.73 -21.65 -11.71
C ASP A 146 9.28 -21.39 -12.17
N ASP A 147 8.30 -21.78 -11.34
CA ASP A 147 6.87 -21.54 -11.56
C ASP A 147 6.38 -20.16 -11.07
N GLY A 148 7.28 -19.34 -10.52
CA GLY A 148 6.95 -18.03 -9.96
C GLY A 148 6.40 -18.11 -8.54
N LYS A 149 6.48 -19.27 -7.87
CA LYS A 149 5.92 -19.46 -6.53
C LYS A 149 6.98 -19.71 -5.48
N ALA A 150 6.68 -19.31 -4.26
CA ALA A 150 7.45 -19.68 -3.08
C ALA A 150 6.51 -19.88 -1.89
N THR A 151 6.68 -20.98 -1.16
CA THR A 151 5.90 -21.30 0.03
C THR A 151 6.82 -21.36 1.25
N PHE A 152 6.41 -20.71 2.34
CA PHE A 152 7.18 -20.66 3.59
C PHE A 152 6.26 -20.76 4.81
N PRO A 153 6.77 -21.35 5.91
CA PRO A 153 6.01 -21.48 7.15
C PRO A 153 5.92 -20.14 7.88
N ILE A 154 4.76 -19.90 8.49
CA ILE A 154 4.51 -18.84 9.46
C ILE A 154 4.25 -19.50 10.80
N THR A 155 5.11 -19.21 11.78
CA THR A 155 4.95 -19.64 13.17
C THR A 155 4.98 -18.44 14.09
N VAL A 156 4.21 -18.53 15.18
CA VAL A 156 4.18 -17.51 16.23
C VAL A 156 4.81 -18.10 17.49
N ASP A 157 6.11 -17.84 17.66
CA ASP A 157 6.89 -18.45 18.73
C ASP A 157 6.62 -17.80 20.10
N GLN A 158 6.38 -16.49 20.09
CA GLN A 158 6.09 -15.71 21.29
C GLN A 158 4.80 -14.92 21.12
N LEU A 159 3.81 -15.24 21.95
CA LEU A 159 2.57 -14.47 22.06
C LEU A 159 2.71 -13.42 23.18
N PRO A 160 2.14 -12.22 23.00
CA PRO A 160 2.04 -11.27 24.09
C PRO A 160 1.15 -11.82 25.21
N SER A 161 1.48 -11.49 26.46
CA SER A 161 0.63 -11.78 27.61
C SER A 161 -0.58 -10.84 27.58
N THR A 162 -1.70 -11.31 27.02
CA THR A 162 -2.93 -10.52 26.85
C THR A 162 -4.18 -11.37 27.06
N THR A 163 -5.30 -10.75 27.46
CA THR A 163 -6.62 -11.41 27.41
C THR A 163 -7.39 -11.07 26.13
N LYS A 164 -6.87 -10.14 25.32
CA LYS A 164 -7.40 -9.79 23.99
C LYS A 164 -7.03 -10.86 22.96
N LEU A 165 -7.68 -10.82 21.80
CA LEU A 165 -7.28 -11.63 20.66
C LEU A 165 -5.98 -11.08 20.06
N VAL A 166 -5.23 -11.93 19.39
CA VAL A 166 -3.99 -11.57 18.70
C VAL A 166 -4.18 -11.71 17.20
N ASN A 167 -3.76 -10.71 16.45
CA ASN A 167 -3.75 -10.69 14.99
C ASN A 167 -2.30 -10.67 14.49
N ALA A 168 -1.99 -11.57 13.56
CA ALA A 168 -0.72 -11.63 12.86
C ALA A 168 -0.89 -11.07 11.43
N LYS A 169 -0.26 -9.93 11.16
CA LYS A 169 -0.16 -9.37 9.81
C LYS A 169 1.18 -9.76 9.20
N VAL A 170 1.13 -10.53 8.11
CA VAL A 170 2.32 -10.88 7.32
C VAL A 170 2.45 -9.91 6.14
N THR A 171 3.65 -9.36 5.97
CA THR A 171 4.03 -8.51 4.84
C THR A 171 5.22 -9.13 4.13
N VAL A 172 5.22 -9.11 2.80
CA VAL A 172 6.31 -9.62 1.94
C VAL A 172 6.63 -8.55 0.89
N ARG A 173 7.87 -8.49 0.43
CA ARG A 173 8.34 -7.63 -0.67
C ARG A 173 9.47 -8.29 -1.46
#